data_AF-A0A7S0XB24-F1
#
_entry.id   AF-A0A7S0XB24-F1
#
_cell.length_a   1.000
_cell.length_b   1.000
_cell.length_c   1.000
_cell.angle_alpha   90.00
_cell.angle_beta   90.00
_cell.angle_gamma   90.00
#
_symmetry.space_group_name_H-M   'P 1'
#
loop_
_entity.id
_entity.type
_entity.pdbx_description
1 polymer ?
#
loop_
_entity_poly.entity_id
_entity_poly.type
_entity_poly.pdbx_seq_one_letter_code
_entity_poly.pdbx_strand_id
1 'polypeptide(L)'
;ISVVALGMVPPGVALFGTLGALSARAHRHAAATAERADSVAAERLAGIRTVRTFAQEEAEMERYSRALDDAATARAAANTVHALHLALFAAVPSTAVAAWLWYGGQLVERGRLTVGELSCVVPLALEVANALAGLSELHGEIVKGVDAADRAAAVLGARQNIEAGGERLLVGMSRKQAAAGAGAG
;
A
#
# COMPACT_ATOMS: atom_id res chain seq x y z
N ILE A 1 -7.16 -29.92 -10.77
CA ILE A 1 -6.38 -28.96 -9.95
C ILE A 1 -6.32 -27.58 -10.60
N SER A 2 -5.77 -27.43 -11.81
CA SER A 2 -5.52 -26.12 -12.42
C SER A 2 -6.78 -25.25 -12.62
N VAL A 3 -7.94 -25.84 -12.89
CA VAL A 3 -9.20 -25.07 -13.08
C VAL A 3 -9.73 -24.46 -11.78
N VAL A 4 -9.61 -25.18 -10.66
CA VAL A 4 -10.06 -24.70 -9.34
C VAL A 4 -9.11 -23.62 -8.82
N ALA A 5 -7.80 -23.82 -8.99
CA ALA A 5 -6.80 -22.82 -8.64
C ALA A 5 -6.92 -21.55 -9.50
N LEU A 6 -7.13 -21.69 -10.81
CA LEU A 6 -7.25 -20.55 -11.74
C LEU A 6 -8.58 -19.80 -11.57
N GLY A 7 -9.64 -20.46 -11.11
CA GLY A 7 -10.93 -19.80 -10.85
C GLY A 7 -10.99 -19.06 -9.50
N MET A 8 -10.25 -19.53 -8.49
CA MET A 8 -10.38 -19.05 -7.11
C MET A 8 -9.34 -17.99 -6.75
N VAL A 9 -8.16 -18.02 -7.37
CA VAL A 9 -7.08 -17.06 -7.11
C VAL A 9 -7.41 -15.64 -7.62
N PRO A 10 -7.89 -15.44 -8.87
CA PRO A 10 -8.17 -14.08 -9.38
C PRO A 10 -9.24 -13.31 -8.59
N PRO A 11 -10.41 -13.87 -8.23
CA PRO A 11 -11.39 -13.14 -7.43
C PRO A 11 -10.91 -12.93 -5.99
N GLY A 12 -10.17 -13.87 -5.41
CA GLY A 12 -9.58 -13.71 -4.07
C GLY A 12 -8.57 -12.57 -4.03
N VAL A 13 -7.68 -12.50 -5.01
CA VAL A 13 -6.69 -11.41 -5.14
C VAL A 13 -7.35 -10.07 -5.45
N ALA A 14 -8.37 -10.04 -6.32
CA ALA A 14 -9.11 -8.81 -6.62
C ALA A 14 -9.88 -8.29 -5.40
N LEU A 15 -10.55 -9.18 -4.66
CA LEU A 15 -11.26 -8.81 -3.43
C LEU A 15 -10.30 -8.33 -2.35
N PHE A 16 -9.16 -9.01 -2.19
CA PHE A 16 -8.11 -8.59 -1.26
C PHE A 16 -7.54 -7.21 -1.64
N GLY A 17 -7.20 -7.00 -2.92
CA GLY A 17 -6.65 -5.73 -3.40
C GLY A 17 -7.63 -4.57 -3.24
N THR A 18 -8.90 -4.77 -3.55
CA THR A 18 -9.93 -3.72 -3.44
C THR A 18 -10.22 -3.35 -1.98
N LEU A 19 -10.33 -4.33 -1.07
CA LEU A 19 -10.50 -4.06 0.36
C LEU A 19 -9.24 -3.47 1.00
N GLY A 20 -8.06 -3.90 0.57
CA GLY A 20 -6.79 -3.29 1.00
C GLY A 20 -6.70 -1.82 0.60
N ALA A 21 -7.08 -1.48 -0.64
CA ALA A 21 -7.14 -0.10 -1.11
C ALA A 21 -8.16 0.74 -0.33
N LEU A 22 -9.32 0.16 0.01
CA LEU A 22 -10.35 0.81 0.81
C LEU A 22 -9.87 1.06 2.25
N SER A 23 -9.25 0.06 2.89
CA SER A 23 -8.67 0.18 4.23
C SER A 23 -7.60 1.28 4.26
N ALA A 24 -6.70 1.29 3.27
CA ALA A 24 -5.67 2.33 3.15
C ALA A 24 -6.29 3.73 2.98
N ARG A 25 -7.38 3.85 2.18
CA ARG A 25 -8.09 5.12 2.00
C ARG A 25 -8.78 5.59 3.29
N ALA A 26 -9.37 4.67 4.05
CA ALA A 26 -10.01 4.98 5.32
C ALA A 26 -8.98 5.45 6.36
N HIS A 27 -7.82 4.80 6.45
CA HIS A 27 -6.72 5.24 7.34
C HIS A 27 -6.17 6.61 6.93
N ARG A 28 -6.01 6.89 5.63
CA ARG A 28 -5.62 8.23 5.16
C ARG A 28 -6.64 9.30 5.55
N HIS A 29 -7.93 8.98 5.47
CA HIS A 29 -8.97 9.92 5.88
C HIS A 29 -8.93 10.17 7.39
N ALA A 30 -8.80 9.12 8.20
CA ALA A 30 -8.68 9.20 9.65
C ALA A 30 -7.41 9.95 10.11
N ALA A 31 -6.31 9.84 9.36
CA ALA A 31 -5.10 10.63 9.60
C ALA A 31 -5.34 12.11 9.31
N ALA A 32 -5.97 12.45 8.18
CA ALA A 32 -6.26 13.84 7.81
C ALA A 32 -7.25 14.54 8.77
N THR A 33 -8.18 13.81 9.39
CA THR A 33 -9.05 14.37 10.44
C THR A 33 -8.30 14.60 11.75
N ALA A 34 -7.36 13.71 12.10
CA ALA A 34 -6.51 13.90 13.27
C ALA A 34 -5.57 15.10 13.10
N GLU A 35 -4.94 15.25 11.94
CA GLU A 35 -4.09 16.41 11.63
C GLU A 35 -4.86 17.73 11.72
N ARG A 36 -6.15 17.75 11.36
CA ARG A 36 -7.00 18.93 11.56
C ARG A 36 -7.19 19.26 13.04
N ALA A 37 -7.44 18.27 13.88
CA ALA A 37 -7.58 18.48 15.33
C ALA A 37 -6.27 19.02 15.93
N ASP A 38 -5.12 18.45 15.52
CA ASP A 38 -3.80 18.92 15.95
C ASP A 38 -3.53 20.36 15.50
N SER A 39 -3.93 20.72 14.27
CA SER A 39 -3.81 22.10 13.77
C SER A 39 -4.66 23.08 14.57
N VAL A 40 -5.89 22.72 14.95
CA VAL A 40 -6.77 23.57 15.77
C VAL A 40 -6.14 23.80 17.14
N ALA A 41 -5.62 22.75 17.78
CA ALA A 41 -4.92 22.88 19.05
C ALA A 41 -3.66 23.76 18.93
N ALA A 42 -2.85 23.54 17.90
CA ALA A 42 -1.63 24.31 17.67
C ALA A 42 -1.91 25.81 17.48
N GLU A 43 -2.93 26.18 16.70
CA GLU A 43 -3.33 27.57 16.49
C GLU A 43 -3.73 28.25 17.80
N ARG A 44 -4.52 27.56 18.64
CA ARG A 44 -4.99 28.12 19.92
C ARG A 44 -3.90 28.18 20.98
N LEU A 45 -2.99 27.21 21.02
CA LEU A 45 -1.83 27.25 21.90
C LEU A 45 -0.85 28.36 21.52
N ALA A 46 -0.61 28.58 20.22
CA ALA A 46 0.18 29.71 19.75
C ALA A 46 -0.45 31.06 20.14
N GLY A 47 -1.79 31.13 20.13
CA GLY A 47 -2.58 32.29 20.54
C GLY A 47 -3.02 32.31 22.00
N ILE A 48 -2.43 31.52 22.92
CA ILE A 48 -3.02 31.32 24.26
C ILE A 48 -3.24 32.63 25.05
N ARG A 49 -2.42 33.66 24.81
CA ARG A 49 -2.58 34.97 25.43
C ARG A 49 -3.88 35.66 25.00
N THR A 50 -4.24 35.58 23.72
CA THR A 50 -5.48 36.19 23.22
C THR A 50 -6.71 35.43 23.72
N VAL A 51 -6.66 34.10 23.76
CA VAL A 51 -7.75 33.26 24.31
C VAL A 51 -8.04 33.65 25.77
N ARG A 52 -6.97 33.83 26.57
CA ARG A 52 -7.08 34.29 27.97
C ARG A 52 -7.60 35.72 28.10
N THR A 53 -7.15 36.64 27.24
CA THR A 53 -7.63 38.03 27.27
C THR A 53 -9.14 38.14 27.04
N PHE A 54 -9.72 37.23 26.25
CA PHE A 54 -11.16 37.17 26.00
C PHE A 54 -11.92 36.14 26.86
N ALA A 55 -11.24 35.46 27.80
CA ALA A 55 -11.79 34.38 28.62
C ALA A 55 -12.55 33.31 27.80
N GLN A 56 -12.02 32.93 26.63
CA GLN A 56 -12.64 31.99 25.67
C GLN A 56 -12.14 30.55 25.81
N GLU A 57 -11.58 30.17 26.96
CA GLU A 57 -10.92 28.88 27.15
C GLU A 57 -11.91 27.71 27.00
N GLU A 58 -13.10 27.80 27.60
CA GLU A 58 -14.14 26.78 27.49
C GLU A 58 -14.66 26.64 26.05
N ALA A 59 -14.87 27.76 25.35
CA ALA A 59 -15.33 27.75 23.97
C ALA A 59 -14.32 27.09 23.02
N GLU A 60 -13.02 27.34 23.21
CA GLU A 60 -11.97 26.70 22.41
C GLU A 60 -11.75 25.23 22.80
N MET A 61 -11.91 24.86 24.07
CA MET A 61 -11.96 23.46 24.49
C MET A 61 -13.11 22.71 23.82
N GLU A 62 -14.29 23.29 23.74
CA GLU A 62 -15.43 22.67 23.07
C GLU A 62 -15.18 22.47 21.57
N ARG A 63 -14.57 23.46 20.90
CA ARG A 63 -14.19 23.36 19.48
C ARG A 63 -13.16 22.25 19.25
N TYR A 64 -12.16 22.14 20.12
CA TYR A 64 -11.17 21.07 20.05
C TYR A 64 -11.82 19.70 20.32
N SER A 65 -12.73 19.59 21.29
CA SER A 65 -13.47 18.36 21.57
C SER A 65 -14.25 17.87 20.35
N ARG A 66 -14.95 18.78 19.65
CA ARG A 66 -15.68 18.42 18.41
C ARG A 66 -14.74 17.90 17.31
N ALA A 67 -13.57 18.54 17.14
CA ALA A 67 -12.59 18.09 16.17
C ALA A 67 -12.00 16.71 16.53
N LEU A 68 -11.83 16.42 17.82
CA LEU A 68 -11.41 15.10 18.30
C LEU A 68 -12.48 14.03 18.10
N ASP A 69 -13.76 14.36 18.31
CA ASP A 69 -14.87 13.43 18.07
C ASP A 69 -14.97 13.04 16.58
N ASP A 70 -14.80 14.02 15.67
CA ASP A 70 -14.73 13.76 14.23
C ASP A 70 -13.53 12.86 13.88
N ALA A 71 -12.36 13.09 14.49
CA ALA A 71 -11.19 12.24 14.27
C ALA A 71 -11.39 10.83 14.85
N ALA A 72 -12.03 10.70 16.01
CA ALA A 72 -12.32 9.43 16.67
C ALA A 72 -13.32 8.59 15.86
N THR A 73 -14.38 9.21 15.34
CA THR A 73 -15.37 8.53 14.48
C THR A 73 -14.74 8.06 13.17
N ALA A 74 -13.92 8.89 12.52
CA ALA A 74 -13.17 8.52 11.32
C ALA A 74 -12.20 7.36 11.58
N ARG A 75 -11.48 7.37 12.72
CA ARG A 75 -10.61 6.27 13.15
C ARG A 75 -11.38 4.98 13.42
N ALA A 76 -12.52 5.06 14.08
CA ALA A 76 -13.36 3.89 14.34
C ALA A 76 -13.83 3.25 13.03
N ALA A 77 -14.28 4.06 12.06
CA ALA A 77 -14.66 3.59 10.73
C ALA A 77 -13.47 2.99 9.95
N ALA A 78 -12.28 3.57 10.07
CA ALA A 78 -11.08 2.99 9.46
C ALA A 78 -10.73 1.61 10.06
N ASN A 79 -10.83 1.49 11.38
CA ASN A 79 -10.56 0.24 12.09
C ASN A 79 -11.55 -0.87 11.75
N THR A 80 -12.84 -0.57 11.55
CA THR A 80 -13.82 -1.60 11.15
C THR A 80 -13.52 -2.14 9.75
N VAL A 81 -13.19 -1.27 8.80
CA VAL A 81 -12.75 -1.69 7.45
C VAL A 81 -11.45 -2.49 7.53
N HIS A 82 -10.52 -2.08 8.37
CA HIS A 82 -9.27 -2.80 8.58
C HIS A 82 -9.47 -4.19 9.21
N ALA A 83 -10.36 -4.31 10.19
CA ALA A 83 -10.71 -5.58 10.82
C ALA A 83 -11.31 -6.56 9.79
N LEU A 84 -12.20 -6.06 8.92
CA LEU A 84 -12.75 -6.87 7.82
C LEU A 84 -11.66 -7.32 6.85
N HIS A 85 -10.72 -6.43 6.51
CA HIS A 85 -9.58 -6.76 5.66
C HIS A 85 -8.71 -7.86 6.28
N LEU A 86 -8.38 -7.77 7.58
CA LEU A 86 -7.64 -8.82 8.30
C LEU A 86 -8.38 -10.15 8.35
N ALA A 87 -9.70 -10.12 8.62
CA ALA A 87 -10.52 -11.33 8.64
C ALA A 87 -10.52 -12.03 7.27
N LEU A 88 -10.67 -11.25 6.18
CA LEU A 88 -10.63 -11.79 4.84
C LEU A 88 -9.24 -12.31 4.45
N PHE A 89 -8.19 -11.59 4.85
CA PHE A 89 -6.80 -12.00 4.63
C PHE A 89 -6.51 -13.37 5.24
N ALA A 90 -7.06 -13.68 6.41
CA ALA A 90 -6.93 -15.00 7.03
C ALA A 90 -7.84 -16.06 6.38
N ALA A 91 -9.08 -15.69 6.01
CA ALA A 91 -10.09 -16.62 5.52
C ALA A 91 -9.83 -17.13 4.09
N VAL A 92 -9.41 -16.26 3.18
CA VAL A 92 -9.24 -16.61 1.76
C VAL A 92 -8.14 -17.68 1.55
N PRO A 93 -6.91 -17.54 2.09
CA PRO A 93 -5.89 -18.57 1.96
C PRO A 93 -6.29 -19.87 2.67
N SER A 94 -6.90 -19.77 3.86
CA SER A 94 -7.33 -20.95 4.63
C SER A 94 -8.36 -21.79 3.85
N THR A 95 -9.33 -21.14 3.22
CA THR A 95 -10.33 -21.82 2.38
C THR A 95 -9.71 -22.38 1.10
N ALA A 96 -8.74 -21.70 0.50
CA ALA A 96 -7.99 -22.21 -0.65
C ALA A 96 -7.20 -23.49 -0.29
N VAL A 97 -6.51 -23.51 0.85
CA VAL A 97 -5.79 -24.70 1.33
C VAL A 97 -6.76 -25.83 1.66
N ALA A 98 -7.89 -25.54 2.29
CA ALA A 98 -8.92 -26.56 2.56
C ALA A 98 -9.46 -27.18 1.26
N ALA A 99 -9.80 -26.35 0.26
CA ALA A 99 -10.25 -26.82 -1.05
C ALA A 99 -9.17 -27.63 -1.79
N TRP A 100 -7.91 -27.20 -1.69
CA TRP A 100 -6.76 -27.91 -2.22
C TRP A 100 -6.65 -29.31 -1.60
N LEU A 101 -6.69 -29.41 -0.28
CA LEU A 101 -6.56 -30.68 0.43
C LEU A 101 -7.73 -31.62 0.13
N TRP A 102 -8.95 -31.08 0.05
CA TRP A 102 -10.13 -31.86 -0.32
C TRP A 102 -10.00 -32.50 -1.71
N TYR A 103 -9.67 -31.71 -2.72
CA TYR A 103 -9.51 -32.21 -4.08
C TYR A 103 -8.24 -33.04 -4.26
N GLY A 104 -7.16 -32.66 -3.59
CA GLY A 104 -5.89 -33.37 -3.59
C GLY A 104 -6.02 -34.77 -2.98
N GLY A 105 -6.72 -34.90 -1.85
CA GLY A 105 -7.01 -36.18 -1.21
C GLY A 105 -7.76 -37.14 -2.14
N GLN A 106 -8.77 -36.63 -2.85
CA GLN A 106 -9.50 -37.40 -3.87
C GLN A 106 -8.59 -37.89 -5.02
N LEU A 107 -7.50 -37.18 -5.33
CA LEU A 107 -6.54 -37.62 -6.34
C LEU A 107 -5.54 -38.66 -5.81
N VAL A 108 -5.18 -38.56 -4.53
CA VAL A 108 -4.37 -39.56 -3.83
C VAL A 108 -5.12 -40.88 -3.73
N GLU A 109 -6.42 -40.86 -3.39
CA GLU A 109 -7.27 -42.06 -3.36
C GLU A 109 -7.33 -42.77 -4.73
N ARG A 110 -7.26 -42.00 -5.83
CA ARG A 110 -7.24 -42.51 -7.20
C ARG A 110 -5.85 -42.94 -7.68
N GLY A 111 -4.84 -42.92 -6.82
CA GLY A 111 -3.45 -43.31 -7.13
C GLY A 111 -2.74 -42.39 -8.13
N ARG A 112 -3.25 -41.17 -8.36
CA ARG A 112 -2.65 -40.22 -9.34
C ARG A 112 -1.61 -39.29 -8.74
N LEU A 113 -1.51 -39.26 -7.42
CA LEU A 113 -0.68 -38.32 -6.65
C LEU A 113 -0.26 -39.02 -5.35
N THR A 114 0.98 -38.83 -4.92
CA THR A 114 1.44 -39.30 -3.61
C THR A 114 1.08 -38.29 -2.52
N VAL A 115 0.99 -38.76 -1.27
CA VAL A 115 0.76 -37.88 -0.11
C VAL A 115 1.89 -36.86 0.05
N GLY A 116 3.13 -37.25 -0.26
CA GLY A 116 4.30 -36.36 -0.19
C GLY A 116 4.26 -35.23 -1.22
N GLU A 117 3.87 -35.53 -2.45
CA GLU A 117 3.65 -34.52 -3.48
C GLU A 117 2.49 -33.58 -3.14
N LEU A 118 1.46 -34.07 -2.46
CA LEU A 118 0.35 -33.21 -2.03
C LEU A 118 0.76 -32.24 -0.91
N SER A 119 1.54 -32.71 0.06
CA SER A 119 1.90 -31.94 1.26
C SER A 119 3.01 -30.93 1.03
N CYS A 120 3.92 -31.17 0.07
CA CYS A 120 5.05 -30.28 -0.19
C CYS A 120 4.65 -29.00 -0.96
N VAL A 121 3.54 -29.01 -1.69
CA VAL A 121 3.21 -27.89 -2.59
C VAL A 121 2.86 -26.61 -1.83
N VAL A 122 2.12 -26.71 -0.73
CA VAL A 122 1.71 -25.53 0.06
C VAL A 122 2.92 -24.77 0.64
N PRO A 123 3.85 -25.41 1.38
CA PRO A 123 5.02 -24.70 1.92
C PRO A 123 5.94 -24.17 0.81
N LEU A 124 6.15 -24.93 -0.27
CA LEU A 124 6.96 -24.47 -1.41
C LEU A 124 6.33 -23.26 -2.10
N ALA A 125 5.02 -23.26 -2.30
CA ALA A 125 4.31 -22.11 -2.87
C ALA A 125 4.43 -20.87 -1.97
N LEU A 126 4.39 -21.06 -0.64
CA LEU A 126 4.57 -19.97 0.32
C LEU A 126 5.99 -19.40 0.28
N GLU A 127 7.01 -20.25 0.17
CA GLU A 127 8.41 -19.80 -0.01
C GLU A 127 8.58 -18.98 -1.28
N VAL A 128 8.01 -19.43 -2.40
CA VAL A 128 8.05 -18.68 -3.68
C VAL A 128 7.34 -17.34 -3.54
N ALA A 129 6.17 -17.30 -2.89
CA ALA A 129 5.43 -16.07 -2.66
C ALA A 129 6.22 -15.07 -1.79
N ASN A 130 6.87 -15.56 -0.73
CA ASN A 130 7.72 -14.74 0.15
C ASN A 130 8.93 -14.19 -0.59
N ALA A 131 9.58 -15.00 -1.44
CA ALA A 131 10.71 -14.55 -2.26
C ALA A 131 10.31 -13.43 -3.23
N LEU A 132 9.14 -13.55 -3.86
CA LEU A 132 8.59 -12.50 -4.73
C LEU A 132 8.24 -11.23 -3.96
N ALA A 133 7.66 -11.37 -2.75
CA ALA A 133 7.38 -10.23 -1.89
C ALA A 133 8.67 -9.49 -1.48
N GLY A 134 9.70 -10.24 -1.06
CA GLY A 134 11.01 -9.66 -0.73
C GLY A 134 11.68 -8.95 -1.91
N LEU A 135 11.51 -9.47 -3.13
CA LEU A 135 12.00 -8.81 -4.34
C LEU A 135 11.30 -7.46 -4.59
N SER A 136 9.98 -7.39 -4.36
CA SER A 136 9.22 -6.13 -4.46
C SER A 136 9.64 -5.12 -3.40
N GLU A 137 9.97 -5.58 -2.20
CA GLU A 137 10.43 -4.72 -1.11
C GLU A 137 11.81 -4.14 -1.42
N LEU A 138 12.75 -4.98 -1.87
CA LEU A 138 14.08 -4.57 -2.33
C LEU A 138 13.99 -3.52 -3.44
N HIS A 139 13.07 -3.68 -4.39
CA HIS A 139 12.83 -2.68 -5.43
C HIS A 139 12.44 -1.32 -4.82
N GLY A 140 11.55 -1.32 -3.83
CA GLY A 140 11.15 -0.11 -3.11
C GLY A 140 12.31 0.55 -2.34
N GLU A 141 13.19 -0.24 -1.74
CA GLU A 141 14.39 0.26 -1.06
C GLU A 141 15.39 0.90 -2.03
N ILE A 142 15.60 0.27 -3.20
CA ILE A 142 16.47 0.82 -4.25
C ILE A 142 15.95 2.19 -4.70
N VAL A 143 14.65 2.32 -4.99
CA VAL A 143 14.04 3.59 -5.40
C VAL A 143 14.23 4.67 -4.34
N LYS A 144 13.98 4.36 -3.06
CA LYS A 144 14.20 5.30 -1.95
C LYS A 144 15.68 5.68 -1.81
N GLY A 145 16.57 4.72 -2.03
CA GLY A 145 18.02 4.93 -1.99
C GLY A 145 18.50 5.89 -3.08
N VAL A 146 17.98 5.75 -4.30
CA VAL A 146 18.26 6.68 -5.41
C VAL A 146 17.76 8.09 -5.06
N ASP A 147 16.50 8.22 -4.61
CA ASP A 147 15.94 9.51 -4.20
C ASP A 147 16.76 10.21 -3.09
N ALA A 148 17.30 9.42 -2.15
CA ALA A 148 18.16 9.96 -1.09
C ALA A 148 19.52 10.41 -1.64
N ALA A 149 20.12 9.65 -2.56
CA ALA A 149 21.35 10.02 -3.23
C ALA A 149 21.19 11.30 -4.06
N ASP A 150 20.06 11.44 -4.77
CA ASP A 150 19.73 12.63 -5.55
C ASP A 150 19.60 13.86 -4.64
N ARG A 151 18.89 13.75 -3.51
CA ARG A 151 18.83 14.84 -2.53
C ARG A 151 20.21 15.21 -1.98
N ALA A 152 21.06 14.22 -1.68
CA ALA A 152 22.41 14.46 -1.18
C ALA A 152 23.29 15.17 -2.23
N ALA A 153 23.25 14.74 -3.48
CA ALA A 153 23.99 15.35 -4.58
C ALA A 153 23.51 16.79 -4.88
N ALA A 154 22.21 17.07 -4.73
CA ALA A 154 21.67 18.43 -4.84
C ALA A 154 22.23 19.37 -3.75
N VAL A 155 22.37 18.90 -2.51
CA VAL A 155 23.01 19.68 -1.43
C VAL A 155 24.50 19.90 -1.70
N LEU A 156 25.20 18.90 -2.26
CA LEU A 156 26.64 18.97 -2.56
C LEU A 156 26.99 19.72 -3.85
N GLY A 157 26.00 20.18 -4.62
CA GLY A 157 26.23 20.86 -5.91
C GLY A 157 26.78 19.95 -7.01
N ALA A 158 26.73 18.62 -6.82
CA ALA A 158 27.17 17.65 -7.80
C ALA A 158 26.11 17.49 -8.90
N ARG A 159 26.52 17.50 -10.18
CA ARG A 159 25.63 17.19 -11.31
C ARG A 159 25.10 15.76 -11.16
N GLN A 160 23.79 15.62 -11.06
CA GLN A 160 23.06 14.36 -10.98
C GLN A 160 23.36 13.52 -12.25
N ASN A 161 23.83 12.28 -12.10
CA ASN A 161 24.09 11.37 -13.23
C ASN A 161 23.56 9.95 -13.01
N ILE A 162 22.57 9.75 -12.14
CA ILE A 162 21.93 8.45 -11.96
C ILE A 162 20.46 8.57 -12.36
N GLU A 163 20.19 8.23 -13.62
CA GLU A 163 18.84 8.19 -14.20
C GLU A 163 18.10 6.92 -13.75
N ALA A 164 17.23 7.03 -12.75
CA ALA A 164 16.18 6.05 -12.52
C ALA A 164 14.92 6.46 -13.30
N GLY A 165 14.46 5.61 -14.21
CA GLY A 165 13.14 5.72 -14.84
C GLY A 165 13.19 6.05 -16.33
N GLY A 166 13.03 5.03 -17.17
CA GLY A 166 13.13 5.06 -18.64
C GLY A 166 12.02 5.80 -19.40
N GLU A 167 11.47 6.90 -18.85
CA GLU A 167 10.36 7.63 -19.48
C GLU A 167 10.80 8.74 -20.45
N ARG A 168 12.09 9.12 -20.45
CA ARG A 168 12.61 10.22 -21.32
C ARG A 168 13.29 9.77 -22.62
N LEU A 169 13.43 8.46 -22.86
CA LEU A 169 14.03 7.96 -24.12
C LEU A 169 13.17 8.25 -25.35
N LEU A 170 11.83 8.29 -25.21
CA LEU A 170 10.95 8.58 -26.35
C LEU A 170 10.95 10.07 -26.75
N VAL A 171 11.10 10.97 -25.78
CA VAL A 171 11.15 12.43 -26.05
C VAL A 171 12.49 12.83 -26.68
N GLY A 172 13.59 12.19 -26.27
CA GLY A 172 14.92 12.41 -26.86
C GLY A 172 15.04 11.91 -28.30
N MET A 173 14.42 10.76 -28.62
CA MET A 173 14.41 10.21 -29.98
C MET A 173 13.56 11.06 -30.96
N SER A 174 12.41 11.56 -30.50
CA SER A 174 11.56 12.46 -31.30
C SER A 174 12.26 13.79 -31.64
N ARG A 175 13.03 14.36 -30.70
CA ARG A 175 13.79 15.60 -30.94
C ARG A 175 15.00 15.40 -31.85
N LYS A 176 15.64 14.23 -31.81
CA LYS A 176 16.79 13.88 -32.69
C LYS A 176 16.33 13.54 -34.11
N GLN A 177 15.13 12.98 -34.29
CA GLN A 177 14.53 12.79 -35.61
C GLN A 177 14.01 14.09 -36.22
N ALA A 178 13.45 15.02 -35.42
CA ALA A 178 13.05 16.34 -35.90
C ALA A 178 14.26 17.21 -36.34
N ALA A 179 15.42 17.06 -35.69
CA ALA A 179 16.65 17.78 -36.07
C ALA A 179 17.36 17.18 -37.30
N ALA A 180 17.17 15.89 -37.58
CA ALA A 180 17.76 15.22 -38.75
C ALA A 180 17.00 15.47 -40.07
N GLY A 181 15.74 15.93 -40.00
CA GLY A 181 14.92 16.25 -41.18
C GLY A 181 15.07 17.67 -41.73
N ALA A 182 15.76 18.58 -41.03
CA ALA A 182 15.85 20.00 -41.39
C ALA A 182 17.17 20.39 -42.12
N GLY A 183 18.02 19.41 -42.46
CA GLY A 183 19.34 19.63 -43.09
C GLY A 183 19.49 19.11 -44.52
N ALA A 184 18.41 18.68 -45.18
CA ALA A 184 18.44 18.21 -46.56
C ALA A 184 17.39 18.97 -47.39
N GLY A 185 17.77 20.16 -47.83
CA GLY A 185 17.04 21.01 -48.76
C GLY A 185 17.97 22.03 -49.37
#